data_AF-A0A2R6C429-F1
#
_entry.id   AF-A0A2R6C429-F1
#
_cell.length_a   1.000
_cell.length_b   1.000
_cell.length_c   1.000
_cell.angle_alpha   90.00
_cell.angle_beta   90.00
_cell.angle_gamma   90.00
#
_symmetry.space_group_name_H-M   'P 1'
#
loop_
_entity.id
_entity.type
_entity.pdbx_description
1 polymer ?
#
loop_
_entity_poly.entity_id
_entity_poly.type
_entity_poly.pdbx_seq_one_letter_code
_entity_poly.pdbx_strand_id
1 'polypeptide(L)'
;GFNLRGKLGVDFKFTRIFADSKEVDLYASQGDVWVIVEAATRLGVKLVNEVNRKADIIRHRKPELVKPRFIKAVYTLVPLNDAVEEAKKQGVWVLTWKEELTPLVIHTTNTSNLPT
;
A
#
# COMPACT_ATOMS: atom_id res chain seq x y z
N GLY A 1 15.28 3.66 2.12
CA GLY A 1 14.36 4.59 2.81
C GLY A 1 13.23 4.99 1.87
N PHE A 2 12.07 5.35 2.41
CA PHE A 2 10.83 5.66 1.66
C PHE A 2 10.99 6.86 0.71
N ASN A 3 11.35 6.61 -0.56
CA ASN A 3 11.58 7.65 -1.57
C ASN A 3 10.75 7.42 -2.84
N LEU A 4 9.44 7.62 -2.74
CA LEU A 4 8.54 7.48 -3.91
C LEU A 4 8.79 8.54 -4.97
N ARG A 5 9.11 9.79 -4.59
CA ARG A 5 9.40 10.87 -5.54
C ARG A 5 10.60 10.52 -6.43
N GLY A 6 11.69 10.02 -5.85
CA GLY A 6 12.86 9.60 -6.63
C GLY A 6 12.60 8.36 -7.51
N LYS A 7 11.75 7.43 -7.06
CA LYS A 7 11.44 6.19 -7.80
C LYS A 7 10.42 6.39 -8.94
N LEU A 8 9.49 7.32 -8.77
CA LEU A 8 8.36 7.50 -9.70
C LEU A 8 8.33 8.86 -10.40
N GLY A 9 9.15 9.83 -9.96
CA GLY A 9 9.09 11.20 -10.46
C GLY A 9 7.80 11.94 -10.04
N VAL A 10 7.05 11.40 -9.07
CA VAL A 10 5.74 11.91 -8.65
C VAL A 10 5.79 12.38 -7.20
N ASP A 11 5.30 13.60 -6.96
CA ASP A 11 5.15 14.12 -5.60
C ASP A 11 3.78 13.75 -5.04
N PHE A 12 3.77 12.99 -3.94
CA PHE A 12 2.55 12.49 -3.33
C PHE A 12 2.20 13.28 -2.08
N LYS A 13 0.97 13.81 -2.02
CA LYS A 13 0.40 14.36 -0.80
C LYS A 13 -0.37 13.28 -0.06
N PHE A 14 0.23 12.75 1.00
CA PHE A 14 -0.41 11.72 1.83
C PHE A 14 -1.46 12.32 2.76
N THR A 15 -2.59 11.63 2.86
CA THR A 15 -3.66 11.88 3.82
C THR A 15 -4.10 10.57 4.43
N ARG A 16 -4.63 10.63 5.65
CA ARG A 16 -5.44 9.53 6.17
C ARG A 16 -6.77 9.47 5.42
N ILE A 17 -7.27 8.27 5.15
CA ILE A 17 -8.63 8.03 4.65
C ILE A 17 -9.32 6.93 5.46
N PHE A 18 -10.64 6.86 5.33
CA PHE A 18 -11.45 5.75 5.82
C PHE A 18 -12.21 5.11 4.66
N ALA A 19 -12.22 3.78 4.56
CA ALA A 19 -13.04 3.05 3.61
C ALA A 19 -13.74 1.90 4.35
N ASP A 20 -15.08 1.84 4.30
CA ASP A 20 -15.88 0.86 5.03
C ASP A 20 -15.53 0.78 6.54
N SER A 21 -15.46 1.95 7.19
CA SER A 21 -15.02 2.12 8.59
C SER A 21 -13.61 1.61 8.91
N LYS A 22 -12.80 1.25 7.91
CA LYS A 22 -11.38 0.91 8.06
C LYS A 22 -10.52 2.13 7.75
N GLU A 23 -9.68 2.50 8.69
CA GLU A 23 -8.65 3.52 8.51
C GLU A 23 -7.54 3.00 7.59
N VAL A 24 -7.02 3.85 6.72
CA VAL A 24 -5.75 3.65 6.02
C VAL A 24 -4.85 4.80 6.47
N ASP A 25 -3.73 4.47 7.11
CA ASP A 25 -2.89 5.46 7.79
C ASP A 25 -2.42 6.54 6.82
N LEU A 26 -1.91 6.13 5.66
CA LEU A 26 -1.50 7.02 4.59
C LEU A 26 -2.02 6.52 3.24
N TYR A 27 -2.77 7.38 2.58
CA TYR A 27 -3.21 7.22 1.21
C TYR A 27 -2.79 8.44 0.40
N ALA A 28 -2.40 8.22 -0.86
CA ALA A 28 -2.21 9.30 -1.82
C ALA A 28 -2.56 8.82 -3.23
N SER A 29 -2.92 9.76 -4.10
CA SER A 29 -3.04 9.50 -5.54
C SER A 29 -2.54 10.70 -6.31
N GLN A 30 -1.77 10.47 -7.37
CA GLN A 30 -1.27 11.50 -8.26
C GLN A 30 -1.02 10.91 -9.65
N GLY A 31 -1.48 11.62 -10.69
CA GLY A 31 -1.48 11.10 -12.05
C GLY A 31 -2.28 9.79 -12.15
N ASP A 32 -1.63 8.73 -12.62
CA ASP A 32 -2.20 7.40 -12.81
C ASP A 32 -1.87 6.40 -11.67
N VAL A 33 -1.23 6.86 -10.59
CA VAL A 33 -0.83 6.02 -9.45
C VAL A 33 -1.60 6.40 -8.19
N TRP A 34 -2.03 5.39 -7.43
CA TRP A 34 -2.44 5.53 -6.03
C TRP A 34 -1.63 4.63 -5.11
N VAL A 35 -1.51 5.02 -3.86
CA VAL A 35 -0.63 4.40 -2.87
C VAL A 35 -1.39 4.25 -1.57
N ILE A 36 -1.27 3.08 -0.94
CA ILE A 36 -1.64 2.88 0.47
C ILE A 36 -0.41 2.48 1.27
N VAL A 37 -0.30 3.02 2.48
CA VAL A 37 0.74 2.66 3.43
C VAL A 37 0.11 2.47 4.81
N GLU A 38 0.43 1.35 5.43
CA GLU A 38 0.18 1.12 6.85
C GLU A 38 1.47 1.35 7.63
N ALA A 39 1.39 2.03 8.77
CA ALA A 39 2.49 2.28 9.67
C ALA A 39 2.34 1.40 10.91
N ALA A 40 3.41 0.68 11.29
CA ALA A 40 3.38 -0.20 12.45
C ALA A 40 4.68 -0.16 13.24
N THR A 41 4.58 -0.36 14.55
CA THR A 41 5.77 -0.61 15.37
C THR A 41 6.32 -2.00 15.10
N ARG A 42 5.45 -3.01 14.96
CA ARG A 42 5.82 -4.39 14.64
C ARG A 42 4.98 -4.91 13.48
N LEU A 43 5.63 -5.49 12.49
CA LEU A 43 4.98 -6.09 11.33
C LEU A 43 4.90 -7.61 11.48
N GLY A 44 3.69 -8.14 11.57
CA GLY A 44 3.37 -9.57 11.42
C GLY A 44 2.52 -9.83 10.17
N VAL A 45 2.40 -11.10 9.78
CA VAL A 45 1.66 -11.54 8.57
C VAL A 45 0.23 -10.97 8.50
N LYS A 46 -0.45 -10.81 9.64
CA LYS A 46 -1.81 -10.23 9.71
C LYS A 46 -1.89 -8.84 9.05
N LEU A 47 -0.92 -7.96 9.30
CA LEU A 47 -0.94 -6.61 8.75
C LEU A 47 -0.64 -6.61 7.24
N VAL A 48 0.21 -7.52 6.76
CA VAL A 48 0.43 -7.71 5.31
C VAL A 48 -0.88 -8.05 4.61
N ASN A 49 -1.64 -9.00 5.17
CA ASN A 49 -2.95 -9.38 4.63
C ASN A 49 -3.97 -8.23 4.74
N GLU A 50 -3.91 -7.45 5.81
CA GLU A 50 -4.79 -6.30 6.02
C GLU A 50 -4.56 -5.19 5.00
N VAL A 51 -3.31 -4.88 4.62
CA VAL A 51 -3.00 -3.92 3.55
C VAL A 51 -3.70 -4.32 2.25
N ASN A 52 -3.61 -5.60 1.87
CA ASN A 52 -4.28 -6.10 0.66
C ASN A 52 -5.80 -5.99 0.76
N ARG A 53 -6.37 -6.40 1.90
CA ARG A 53 -7.80 -6.27 2.14
C ARG A 53 -8.27 -4.81 2.08
N LYS A 54 -7.49 -3.86 2.61
CA LYS A 54 -7.80 -2.42 2.54
C LYS A 54 -7.72 -1.89 1.11
N ALA A 55 -6.72 -2.32 0.33
CA ALA A 55 -6.68 -2.00 -1.11
C ALA A 55 -7.95 -2.48 -1.82
N ASP A 56 -8.38 -3.71 -1.54
CA ASP A 56 -9.60 -4.27 -2.13
C ASP A 56 -10.85 -3.51 -1.69
N ILE A 57 -10.97 -3.16 -0.42
CA ILE A 57 -12.08 -2.34 0.08
C ILE A 57 -12.12 -0.98 -0.63
N ILE A 58 -10.98 -0.30 -0.77
CA ILE A 58 -10.91 0.98 -1.50
C ILE A 58 -11.36 0.78 -2.95
N ARG A 59 -10.88 -0.28 -3.62
CA ARG A 59 -11.27 -0.56 -5.00
C ARG A 59 -12.78 -0.69 -5.17
N HIS A 60 -13.46 -1.40 -4.27
CA HIS A 60 -14.89 -1.68 -4.40
C HIS A 60 -15.79 -0.62 -3.77
N ARG A 61 -15.35 0.06 -2.73
CA ARG A 61 -16.19 0.98 -1.93
C ARG A 61 -15.87 2.45 -2.16
N LYS A 62 -14.70 2.75 -2.71
CA LYS A 62 -14.23 4.11 -3.02
C LYS A 62 -13.56 4.18 -4.39
N PRO A 63 -14.25 3.78 -5.48
CA PRO A 63 -13.67 3.78 -6.83
C PRO A 63 -13.16 5.16 -7.29
N GLU A 64 -13.69 6.25 -6.72
CA GLU A 64 -13.20 7.62 -6.97
C GLU A 64 -11.76 7.87 -6.52
N LEU A 65 -11.26 7.05 -5.58
CA LEU A 65 -9.88 7.08 -5.09
C LEU A 65 -8.93 6.18 -5.90
N VAL A 66 -9.45 5.43 -6.86
CA VAL A 66 -8.64 4.45 -7.58
C VAL A 66 -8.03 5.07 -8.83
N LYS A 67 -6.76 4.71 -9.10
CA LYS A 67 -6.06 5.03 -10.35
C LYS A 67 -5.62 3.74 -11.06
N PRO A 68 -5.24 3.78 -12.35
CA PRO A 68 -4.86 2.60 -13.12
C PRO A 68 -3.73 1.76 -12.52
N ARG A 69 -2.81 2.38 -11.78
CA ARG A 69 -1.68 1.70 -11.12
C ARG A 69 -1.70 1.90 -9.62
N PHE A 70 -1.28 0.91 -8.85
CA PHE A 70 -1.31 1.00 -7.40
C PHE A 70 -0.11 0.38 -6.69
N ILE A 71 0.21 0.94 -5.52
CA ILE A 71 1.31 0.50 -4.66
C ILE A 71 0.75 0.21 -3.27
N LYS A 72 1.13 -0.94 -2.73
CA LYS A 72 0.86 -1.37 -1.36
C LYS A 72 2.15 -1.30 -0.57
N ALA A 73 2.17 -0.62 0.56
CA ALA A 73 3.36 -0.54 1.39
C ALA A 73 3.08 -0.70 2.89
N VAL A 74 4.12 -1.06 3.63
CA VAL A 74 4.16 -1.02 5.09
C VAL A 74 5.44 -0.34 5.54
N TYR A 75 5.31 0.70 6.36
CA TYR A 75 6.43 1.26 7.11
C TYR A 75 6.46 0.66 8.51
N THR A 76 7.56 0.02 8.89
CA THR A 76 7.68 -0.67 10.19
C THR A 76 9.01 -0.43 10.91
N LEU A 77 8.99 -0.51 12.24
CA LEU A 77 10.21 -0.50 13.06
C LEU A 77 10.76 -1.91 13.30
N VAL A 78 9.89 -2.89 13.51
CA VAL A 78 10.27 -4.28 13.86
C VAL A 78 9.58 -5.27 12.91
N PRO A 79 10.24 -5.67 11.82
CA PRO A 79 9.74 -6.69 10.91
C PRO A 79 9.93 -8.10 11.48
N LEU A 80 8.90 -8.96 11.40
CA LEU A 80 9.06 -10.40 11.59
C LEU A 80 9.40 -11.06 10.24
N ASN A 81 10.29 -12.08 10.26
CA ASN A 81 10.78 -12.70 9.04
C ASN A 81 9.66 -13.31 8.17
N ASP A 82 8.70 -13.98 8.81
CA ASP A 82 7.53 -14.56 8.13
C ASP A 82 6.69 -13.48 7.41
N ALA A 83 6.56 -12.30 8.01
CA ALA A 83 5.84 -11.18 7.43
C ALA A 83 6.59 -10.56 6.24
N VAL A 84 7.93 -10.49 6.28
CA VAL A 84 8.74 -10.02 5.15
C VAL A 84 8.63 -10.97 3.96
N GLU A 85 8.72 -12.28 4.21
CA GLU A 85 8.55 -13.29 3.17
C GLU A 85 7.15 -13.26 2.56
N GLU A 86 6.12 -13.12 3.41
CA GLU A 86 4.74 -13.02 2.93
C GLU A 86 4.49 -11.73 2.14
N ALA A 87 5.02 -10.60 2.60
CA ALA A 87 4.94 -9.34 1.88
C ALA A 87 5.61 -9.42 0.51
N LYS A 88 6.77 -10.08 0.41
CA LYS A 88 7.48 -10.30 -0.86
C LYS A 88 6.62 -11.10 -1.85
N LYS A 89 5.98 -12.19 -1.39
CA LYS A 89 5.08 -13.01 -2.23
C LYS A 89 3.88 -12.22 -2.73
N GLN A 90 3.33 -11.34 -1.89
CA GLN A 90 2.13 -10.56 -2.22
C GLN A 90 2.42 -9.21 -2.91
N GLY A 91 3.69 -8.89 -3.15
CA GLY A 91 4.11 -7.62 -3.74
C GLY A 91 3.76 -6.41 -2.86
N VAL A 92 3.90 -6.54 -1.53
CA VAL A 92 3.78 -5.44 -0.57
C VAL A 92 5.18 -4.90 -0.29
N TRP A 93 5.37 -3.60 -0.47
CA TRP A 93 6.64 -2.92 -0.26
C TRP A 93 6.87 -2.63 1.22
N VAL A 94 7.79 -3.35 1.86
CA VAL A 94 8.10 -3.22 3.28
C VAL A 94 9.37 -2.42 3.43
N LEU A 95 9.30 -1.44 4.32
CA LEU A 95 10.34 -0.46 4.52
C LEU A 95 10.48 -0.16 6.00
N THR A 96 11.72 0.05 6.39
CA THR A 96 12.08 0.59 7.70
C THR A 96 12.72 1.95 7.50
N TRP A 97 13.14 2.58 8.60
CA TRP A 97 13.99 3.76 8.51
C TRP A 97 15.37 3.46 7.88
N LYS A 98 15.86 2.22 7.95
CA LYS A 98 17.18 1.82 7.42
C LYS A 98 17.12 1.47 5.93
N GLU A 99 16.17 0.63 5.56
CA GLU A 99 16.23 -0.08 4.28
C GLU A 99 14.85 -0.47 3.74
N GLU A 100 14.85 -0.97 2.50
CA GLU A 100 13.71 -1.63 1.87
C GLU A 100 13.91 -3.14 2.03
N LEU A 101 12.99 -3.81 2.72
CA LEU A 101 13.07 -5.24 3.01
C LEU A 101 12.44 -6.09 1.90
N THR A 102 11.56 -5.49 1.10
CA THR A 102 10.99 -6.10 -0.10
C THR A 102 11.08 -5.10 -1.26
N PRO A 103 11.04 -5.55 -2.52
CA PRO A 103 11.03 -4.63 -3.66
C PRO A 103 9.73 -3.84 -3.76
N LEU A 104 9.81 -2.64 -4.34
CA LEU A 104 8.63 -1.90 -4.77
C LEU A 104 7.99 -2.62 -5.96
N VAL A 105 6.71 -2.97 -5.84
CA VAL A 105 5.91 -3.56 -6.91
C VAL A 105 4.77 -2.60 -7.27
N ILE A 106 4.66 -2.29 -8.56
CA ILE A 106 3.54 -1.52 -9.12
C ILE A 106 2.53 -2.50 -9.70
N HIS A 107 1.32 -2.50 -9.15
CA HIS A 107 0.22 -3.36 -9.56
C HIS A 107 -0.70 -2.63 -10.54
N THR A 108 -1.42 -3.36 -11.38
CA THR A 108 -2.45 -2.79 -12.26
C THR A 108 -3.82 -2.92 -11.60
N THR A 109 -4.59 -1.84 -11.56
CA THR A 109 -5.98 -1.88 -11.14
C THR A 109 -6.83 -2.41 -12.30
N ASN A 110 -7.28 -3.66 -12.19
CA ASN A 110 -8.35 -4.15 -13.07
C ASN A 110 -9.69 -3.60 -12.60
N THR A 111 -10.29 -2.71 -13.39
CA THR A 111 -11.63 -2.12 -13.16
C THR A 111 -12.77 -3.01 -13.67
N SER A 112 -12.46 -4.11 -14.37
CA SER A 112 -13.43 -5.00 -15.02
C SER A 112 -14.33 -5.83 -14.08
N ASN A 113 -14.12 -5.75 -12.77
CA ASN A 113 -14.95 -6.45 -11.76
C ASN A 113 -15.68 -5.50 -10.80
N LEU A 114 -15.82 -4.22 -11.13
CA LEU A 114 -16.71 -3.34 -10.37
C LEU A 114 -18.16 -3.72 -10.70
N PRO A 115 -19.00 -4.09 -9.70
CA PRO A 115 -20.42 -4.27 -9.95
C PRO A 115 -20.98 -2.94 -10.47
N THR A 116 -21.74 -3.03 -11.55
CA THR A 116 -22.50 -1.92 -12.14
C THR A 116 -23.62 -1.49 -11.22
#